data_AF-A0A816FXJ2-F1
#
_entry.id   AF-A0A816FXJ2-F1
#
_cell.length_a   1.000
_cell.length_b   1.000
_cell.length_c   1.000
_cell.angle_alpha   90.00
_cell.angle_beta   90.00
_cell.angle_gamma   90.00
#
_symmetry.space_group_name_H-M   'P 1'
#
loop_
_entity.id
_entity.type
_entity.pdbx_description
1 polymer ?
#
loop_
_entity_poly.entity_id
_entity_poly.type
_entity_poly.pdbx_seq_one_letter_code
_entity_poly.pdbx_strand_id
1 'polypeptide(L)'
;MEVEGIVCTIGSTIIKRTREIVEQIRRPLELDTCVLPATFPENYILITRDPLHPKVVISYTFNKEKYLYEFRSENSIVFEIDGLYLAMILPASKEERKRIEKPYCVFNMDGSIAELKYFEVKCNGELQLIKIFQASVFEAFLKGTTLEECYNNVATIADYWLDILVEYLGEDVIKDKDLCCRFVIAYGPRNASVIERAISLAIFQSEQSIRNHYLHR
;
A
#
# COMPACT_ATOMS: atom_id res chain seq x y z
N MET A 1 -2.79 18.55 25.80
CA MET A 1 -1.79 17.55 26.19
C MET A 1 -2.36 16.38 26.98
N GLU A 2 -2.92 16.55 28.18
CA GLU A 2 -3.36 15.38 28.99
C GLU A 2 -4.51 14.60 28.36
N VAL A 3 -5.53 15.29 27.82
CA VAL A 3 -6.67 14.64 27.16
C VAL A 3 -6.25 13.90 25.88
N GLU A 4 -5.34 14.47 25.09
CA GLU A 4 -4.82 13.83 23.87
C GLU A 4 -4.04 12.55 24.20
N GLY A 5 -3.23 12.56 25.27
CA GLY A 5 -2.52 11.38 25.74
C GLY A 5 -3.46 10.26 26.19
N ILE A 6 -4.54 10.61 26.89
CA ILE A 6 -5.57 9.65 27.32
C ILE A 6 -6.29 9.04 26.10
N VAL A 7 -6.70 9.86 25.12
CA VAL A 7 -7.37 9.39 23.89
C VAL A 7 -6.46 8.43 23.12
N CYS A 8 -5.19 8.78 22.90
CA CYS A 8 -4.24 7.91 22.21
C CYS A 8 -3.97 6.61 22.98
N THR A 9 -3.89 6.67 24.31
CA THR A 9 -3.66 5.49 25.14
C THR A 9 -4.85 4.53 25.10
N ILE A 10 -6.07 5.05 25.23
CA ILE A 10 -7.31 4.27 25.13
C ILE A 10 -7.43 3.66 23.72
N GLY A 11 -7.23 4.46 22.67
CA GLY A 11 -7.25 3.97 21.29
C GLY A 11 -6.24 2.86 21.03
N SER A 12 -4.99 3.04 21.46
CA SER A 12 -3.95 2.01 21.30
C SER A 12 -4.27 0.74 22.09
N THR A 13 -4.91 0.86 23.26
CA THR A 13 -5.31 -0.29 24.08
C THR A 13 -6.43 -1.06 23.40
N ILE A 14 -7.43 -0.37 22.87
CA ILE A 14 -8.53 -0.98 22.11
C ILE A 14 -7.99 -1.78 20.93
N ILE A 15 -7.12 -1.18 20.10
CA ILE A 15 -6.55 -1.83 18.92
C ILE A 15 -5.69 -3.05 19.31
N LYS A 16 -4.85 -2.92 20.35
CA LYS A 16 -4.03 -4.05 20.85
C LYS A 16 -4.89 -5.21 21.33
N ARG A 17 -5.97 -4.94 22.08
CA ARG A 17 -6.91 -5.96 22.54
C ARG A 17 -7.63 -6.63 21.38
N THR A 18 -8.07 -5.87 20.39
CA THR A 18 -8.68 -6.44 19.17
C THR A 18 -7.70 -7.36 18.45
N ARG A 19 -6.44 -6.93 18.31
CA ARG A 19 -5.37 -7.74 17.73
C ARG A 19 -5.16 -9.05 18.49
N GLU A 20 -5.10 -9.02 19.82
CA GLU A 20 -4.96 -10.24 20.65
C GLU A 20 -6.10 -11.24 20.38
N ILE A 21 -7.32 -10.77 20.19
CA ILE A 21 -8.49 -11.62 19.85
C ILE A 21 -8.34 -12.19 18.44
N VAL A 22 -7.98 -11.33 17.47
CA VAL A 22 -7.78 -11.75 16.08
C VAL A 22 -6.65 -12.78 15.95
N GLU A 23 -5.57 -12.62 16.72
CA GLU A 23 -4.43 -13.56 16.76
C GLU A 23 -4.82 -14.97 17.22
N GLN A 24 -5.84 -15.09 18.07
CA GLN A 24 -6.35 -16.40 18.49
C GLN A 24 -7.11 -17.12 17.38
N ILE A 25 -7.71 -16.36 16.45
CA ILE A 25 -8.55 -16.90 15.38
C ILE A 25 -7.71 -17.10 14.10
N ARG A 26 -6.76 -16.19 13.82
CA ARG A 26 -6.03 -16.09 12.55
C ARG A 26 -4.68 -15.38 12.66
N ARG A 27 -3.97 -15.30 11.52
CA ARG A 27 -2.73 -14.54 11.37
C ARG A 27 -3.03 -13.07 11.05
N PRO A 28 -2.66 -12.11 11.90
CA PRO A 28 -2.66 -10.70 11.53
C PRO A 28 -1.52 -10.42 10.54
N LEU A 29 -1.78 -9.61 9.53
CA LEU A 29 -0.78 -9.19 8.54
C LEU A 29 -0.13 -7.87 8.98
N GLU A 30 -0.97 -6.87 9.26
CA GLU A 30 -0.58 -5.58 9.86
C GLU A 30 -1.32 -5.36 11.19
N LEU A 31 -1.18 -4.17 11.79
CA LEU A 31 -1.85 -3.85 13.05
C LEU A 31 -3.38 -3.84 12.89
N ASP A 32 -3.86 -3.40 11.73
CA ASP A 32 -5.27 -3.14 11.45
C ASP A 32 -5.85 -4.09 10.37
N THR A 33 -5.08 -5.06 9.89
CA THR A 33 -5.50 -5.95 8.79
C THR A 33 -5.26 -7.42 9.13
N CYS A 34 -6.27 -8.26 8.91
CA CYS A 34 -6.22 -9.69 9.17
C CYS A 34 -6.76 -10.50 7.99
N VAL A 35 -6.26 -11.73 7.85
CA VAL A 35 -6.77 -12.69 6.86
C VAL A 35 -7.66 -13.70 7.58
N LEU A 36 -8.94 -13.68 7.21
CA LEU A 36 -9.93 -14.64 7.68
C LEU A 36 -10.05 -15.83 6.71
N PRO A 37 -10.41 -17.03 7.21
CA PRO A 37 -10.66 -18.17 6.32
C PRO A 37 -11.91 -17.90 5.49
N ALA A 38 -11.96 -18.42 4.27
CA ALA A 38 -13.13 -18.30 3.40
C ALA A 38 -14.41 -18.91 3.99
N THR A 39 -14.29 -19.83 4.97
CA THR A 39 -15.43 -20.42 5.69
C THR A 39 -15.87 -19.58 6.89
N PHE A 40 -15.26 -18.42 7.14
CA PHE A 40 -15.65 -17.57 8.27
C PHE A 40 -17.05 -17.01 8.03
N PRO A 41 -17.93 -17.00 9.04
CA PRO A 41 -19.25 -16.40 8.93
C PRO A 41 -19.16 -14.93 8.49
N GLU A 42 -19.74 -14.60 7.32
CA GLU A 42 -19.78 -13.24 6.79
C GLU A 42 -21.08 -12.52 7.20
N ASN A 43 -21.67 -11.76 6.27
CA ASN A 43 -22.86 -10.96 6.46
C ASN A 43 -24.12 -11.84 6.46
N TYR A 44 -24.87 -11.80 7.56
CA TYR A 44 -26.23 -12.36 7.64
C TYR A 44 -27.25 -11.23 7.53
N ILE A 45 -28.23 -11.40 6.64
CA ILE A 45 -29.37 -10.51 6.57
C ILE A 45 -30.41 -11.03 7.56
N LEU A 46 -30.61 -10.31 8.67
CA LEU A 46 -31.67 -10.60 9.61
C LEU A 46 -33.01 -10.12 9.02
N ILE A 47 -33.93 -11.06 8.80
CA ILE A 47 -35.30 -10.77 8.38
C ILE A 47 -36.15 -10.62 9.64
N THR A 48 -36.64 -9.41 9.91
CA THR A 48 -37.60 -9.18 11.00
C THR A 48 -39.02 -9.56 10.57
N ARG A 49 -39.86 -9.92 11.55
CA ARG A 49 -41.29 -10.19 11.35
C ARG A 49 -42.14 -8.93 11.36
N ASP A 50 -41.55 -7.77 11.68
CA ASP A 50 -42.25 -6.49 11.71
C ASP A 50 -42.31 -5.87 10.29
N PRO A 51 -43.51 -5.74 9.69
CA PRO A 51 -43.66 -5.17 8.36
C PRO A 51 -43.32 -3.67 8.29
N LEU A 52 -43.26 -2.94 9.42
CA LEU A 52 -42.96 -1.50 9.46
C LEU A 52 -41.46 -1.18 9.53
N HIS A 53 -40.64 -2.08 10.09
CA HIS A 53 -39.20 -1.85 10.29
C HIS A 53 -38.35 -3.01 9.78
N PRO A 54 -38.32 -3.27 8.46
CA PRO A 54 -37.49 -4.33 7.86
C PRO A 54 -35.98 -4.12 8.09
N LYS A 55 -35.56 -2.91 8.45
CA LYS A 55 -34.24 -2.56 8.97
C LYS A 55 -34.42 -1.69 10.22
N VAL A 56 -33.80 -2.08 11.33
CA VAL A 56 -33.87 -1.33 12.59
C VAL A 56 -32.75 -0.28 12.59
N VAL A 57 -33.11 0.99 12.54
CA VAL A 57 -32.21 2.11 12.89
C VAL A 57 -32.72 2.69 14.19
N ILE A 58 -32.00 2.43 15.28
CA ILE A 58 -32.34 2.97 16.60
C ILE A 58 -31.80 4.40 16.66
N SER A 59 -32.68 5.38 16.49
CA SER A 59 -32.39 6.79 16.78
C SER A 59 -33.13 7.21 18.05
N TYR A 60 -32.41 7.69 19.05
CA TYR A 60 -33.00 8.21 20.28
C TYR A 60 -33.36 9.69 20.12
N THR A 61 -34.62 10.04 20.30
CA THR A 61 -35.10 11.43 20.32
C THR A 61 -35.04 12.01 21.73
N PHE A 62 -34.44 13.20 21.86
CA PHE A 62 -34.34 13.96 23.12
C PHE A 62 -35.65 14.69 23.43
N ASN A 63 -36.12 14.57 24.68
CA ASN A 63 -37.07 15.53 25.25
C ASN A 63 -36.26 16.57 26.06
N LYS A 64 -36.49 17.85 25.78
CA LYS A 64 -36.01 18.93 26.64
C LYS A 64 -36.97 19.04 27.82
N GLU A 65 -36.47 18.86 29.05
CA GLU A 65 -36.75 19.79 30.15
C GLU A 65 -35.93 19.48 31.41
N LYS A 66 -35.38 20.56 31.98
CA LYS A 66 -34.81 20.77 33.34
C LYS A 66 -33.48 20.11 33.71
N TYR A 67 -32.62 20.95 34.29
CA TYR A 67 -31.30 20.63 34.82
C TYR A 67 -31.41 19.73 36.07
N LEU A 68 -31.45 18.41 35.86
CA LEU A 68 -30.94 17.40 36.78
C LEU A 68 -29.89 16.59 36.01
N TYR A 69 -28.73 16.32 36.63
CA TYR A 69 -27.72 15.46 36.02
C TYR A 69 -28.23 14.01 36.05
N GLU A 70 -28.40 13.40 34.89
CA GLU A 70 -28.69 11.98 34.75
C GLU A 70 -27.44 11.25 34.26
N PHE A 71 -27.04 10.20 34.97
CA PHE A 71 -25.95 9.31 34.56
C PHE A 71 -26.48 8.31 33.54
N ARG A 72 -25.75 8.13 32.44
CA ARG A 72 -26.08 7.17 31.38
C ARG A 72 -24.81 6.51 30.86
N SER A 73 -24.92 5.24 30.48
CA SER A 73 -23.83 4.51 29.84
C SER A 73 -23.83 4.83 28.35
N GLU A 74 -22.69 5.27 27.83
CA GLU A 74 -22.52 5.65 26.44
C GLU A 74 -21.23 5.03 25.90
N ASN A 75 -21.34 4.32 24.78
CA ASN A 75 -20.21 3.84 24.00
C ASN A 75 -20.60 3.89 22.52
N SER A 76 -19.89 4.71 21.76
CA SER A 76 -20.10 4.90 20.32
C SER A 76 -18.95 4.34 19.47
N ILE A 77 -18.01 3.61 20.07
CA ILE A 77 -16.86 3.03 19.36
C ILE A 77 -17.33 1.74 18.69
N VAL A 78 -17.31 1.74 17.36
CA VAL A 78 -17.69 0.60 16.53
C VAL A 78 -16.58 0.32 15.53
N PHE A 79 -16.27 -0.95 15.31
CA PHE A 79 -15.39 -1.38 14.23
C PHE A 79 -16.23 -1.63 12.97
N GLU A 80 -15.80 -1.03 11.86
CA GLU A 80 -16.32 -1.34 10.53
C GLU A 80 -15.32 -2.26 9.83
N ILE A 81 -15.83 -3.34 9.25
CA ILE A 81 -15.01 -4.26 8.47
C ILE A 81 -15.10 -3.80 7.03
N ASP A 82 -13.96 -3.37 6.49
CA ASP A 82 -13.87 -2.93 5.11
C ASP A 82 -13.48 -4.10 4.19
N GLY A 83 -14.36 -4.38 3.23
CA GLY A 83 -14.09 -5.12 1.99
C GLY A 83 -13.62 -6.57 2.06
N LEU A 84 -14.15 -7.41 1.17
CA LEU A 84 -13.46 -8.64 0.75
C LEU A 84 -12.50 -8.27 -0.38
N TYR A 85 -11.21 -8.48 -0.16
CA TYR A 85 -10.16 -8.14 -1.11
C TYR A 85 -9.61 -9.38 -1.81
N LEU A 86 -9.19 -9.21 -3.06
CA LEU A 86 -8.62 -10.28 -3.89
C LEU A 86 -7.21 -10.65 -3.44
N ALA A 87 -6.38 -9.63 -3.25
CA ALA A 87 -4.97 -9.80 -2.92
C ALA A 87 -4.45 -8.63 -2.09
N MET A 88 -3.50 -8.91 -1.22
CA MET A 88 -2.74 -7.92 -0.46
C MET A 88 -1.26 -8.25 -0.57
N ILE A 89 -0.45 -7.27 -0.97
CA ILE A 89 1.00 -7.40 -1.11
C ILE A 89 1.69 -6.52 -0.08
N LEU A 90 2.60 -7.16 0.67
CA LEU A 90 3.39 -6.58 1.73
C LEU A 90 4.88 -6.81 1.41
N PRO A 91 5.69 -5.75 1.23
CA PRO A 91 7.12 -5.88 1.03
C PRO A 91 7.82 -6.19 2.36
N ALA A 92 8.94 -6.89 2.28
CA ALA A 92 9.79 -7.18 3.42
C ALA A 92 10.96 -6.17 3.52
N SER A 93 11.49 -5.97 4.73
CA SER A 93 12.68 -5.15 4.92
C SER A 93 13.94 -5.84 4.40
N LYS A 94 14.90 -5.03 3.96
CA LYS A 94 16.27 -5.49 3.65
C LYS A 94 17.04 -5.88 4.91
N GLU A 95 16.71 -5.26 6.05
CA GLU A 95 17.35 -5.55 7.34
C GLU A 95 16.64 -6.71 8.05
N GLU A 96 17.41 -7.68 8.53
CA GLU A 96 16.87 -8.82 9.27
C GLU A 96 16.10 -8.35 10.51
N ARG A 97 14.89 -8.90 10.72
CA ARG A 97 13.99 -8.61 11.86
C ARG A 97 13.47 -7.17 11.96
N LYS A 98 13.76 -6.32 10.98
CA LYS A 98 13.11 -5.01 10.86
C LYS A 98 11.86 -5.19 10.02
N ARG A 99 10.71 -4.74 10.52
CA ARG A 99 9.52 -4.61 9.70
C ARG A 99 9.56 -3.23 9.04
N ILE A 100 9.30 -3.15 7.76
CA ILE A 100 8.98 -1.86 7.14
C ILE A 100 7.55 -1.59 7.53
N GLU A 101 7.34 -0.60 8.39
CA GLU A 101 6.00 -0.14 8.67
C GLU A 101 5.51 0.64 7.44
N LYS A 102 4.35 0.20 6.90
CA LYS A 102 3.38 0.96 6.10
C LYS A 102 3.23 0.70 4.58
N PRO A 103 4.19 0.20 3.80
CA PRO A 103 3.93 0.01 2.38
C PRO A 103 3.10 -1.23 2.14
N TYR A 104 1.92 -1.06 1.56
CA TYR A 104 1.05 -2.18 1.18
C TYR A 104 0.18 -1.82 -0.03
N CYS A 105 -0.17 -2.84 -0.80
CA CYS A 105 -1.01 -2.75 -1.98
C CYS A 105 -2.16 -3.73 -1.83
N VAL A 106 -3.39 -3.27 -2.00
CA VAL A 106 -4.63 -4.05 -1.88
C VAL A 106 -5.39 -3.99 -3.20
N PHE A 107 -5.88 -5.15 -3.64
CA PHE A 107 -6.67 -5.29 -4.85
C PHE A 107 -8.11 -5.67 -4.54
N ASN A 108 -9.02 -5.06 -5.27
CA ASN A 108 -10.43 -5.43 -5.31
C ASN A 108 -10.62 -6.75 -6.07
N MET A 109 -11.80 -7.35 -5.91
CA MET A 109 -12.20 -8.59 -6.60
C MET A 109 -12.23 -8.47 -8.13
N ASP A 110 -12.35 -7.26 -8.66
CA ASP A 110 -12.28 -6.98 -10.11
C ASP A 110 -10.84 -6.84 -10.63
N GLY A 111 -9.84 -6.94 -9.76
CA GLY A 111 -8.42 -6.76 -10.08
C GLY A 111 -7.97 -5.29 -10.11
N SER A 112 -8.84 -4.33 -9.78
CA SER A 112 -8.45 -2.93 -9.62
C SER A 112 -7.71 -2.70 -8.31
N ILE A 113 -6.82 -1.69 -8.29
CA ILE A 113 -6.12 -1.29 -7.06
C ILE A 113 -7.10 -0.57 -6.14
N ALA A 114 -7.40 -1.16 -4.99
CA ALA A 114 -8.27 -0.58 -3.97
C ALA A 114 -7.51 0.45 -3.14
N GLU A 115 -6.36 0.05 -2.62
CA GLU A 115 -5.51 0.89 -1.80
C GLU A 115 -4.04 0.67 -2.13
N LEU A 116 -3.32 1.78 -2.29
CA LEU A 116 -1.87 1.80 -2.46
C LEU A 116 -1.30 2.82 -1.50
N LYS A 117 -0.58 2.33 -0.49
CA LYS A 117 0.03 3.14 0.57
C LYS A 117 1.56 3.05 0.51
N TYR A 118 2.21 4.21 0.62
CA TYR A 118 3.67 4.37 0.74
C TYR A 118 4.55 3.72 -0.33
N PHE A 119 4.01 3.54 -1.55
CA PHE A 119 4.79 3.20 -2.75
C PHE A 119 5.08 4.43 -3.60
N GLU A 120 6.25 4.42 -4.23
CA GLU A 120 6.82 5.48 -5.05
C GLU A 120 5.92 5.86 -6.24
N VAL A 121 5.09 4.93 -6.73
CA VAL A 121 4.04 5.20 -7.74
C VAL A 121 3.22 6.44 -7.38
N LYS A 122 2.83 6.60 -6.10
CA LYS A 122 2.00 7.72 -5.61
C LYS A 122 2.82 8.93 -5.14
N CYS A 123 4.14 8.82 -5.01
CA CYS A 123 5.00 9.89 -4.51
C CYS A 123 5.38 10.86 -5.63
N ASN A 124 5.18 12.16 -5.44
CA ASN A 124 5.63 13.16 -6.40
C ASN A 124 7.16 13.35 -6.31
N GLY A 125 7.86 13.36 -7.47
CA GLY A 125 9.31 13.59 -7.54
C GLY A 125 10.19 12.34 -7.54
N GLU A 126 9.63 11.15 -7.38
CA GLU A 126 10.37 9.89 -7.48
C GLU A 126 10.74 9.52 -8.92
N LEU A 127 11.76 8.67 -9.07
CA LEU A 127 12.26 8.22 -10.37
C LEU A 127 11.14 7.56 -11.18
N GLN A 128 10.86 8.10 -12.37
CA GLN A 128 9.78 7.60 -13.23
C GLN A 128 9.94 6.12 -13.58
N LEU A 129 11.18 5.66 -13.72
CA LEU A 129 11.48 4.24 -13.92
C LEU A 129 10.94 3.36 -12.79
N ILE A 130 11.16 3.74 -11.53
CA ILE A 130 10.69 2.98 -10.36
C ILE A 130 9.16 2.95 -10.34
N LYS A 131 8.50 4.06 -10.71
CA LYS A 131 7.04 4.11 -10.77
C LYS A 131 6.46 3.15 -11.81
N ILE A 132 7.04 3.14 -13.02
CA ILE A 132 6.60 2.26 -14.10
C ILE A 132 6.88 0.80 -13.74
N PHE A 133 8.07 0.53 -13.19
CA PHE A 133 8.44 -0.79 -12.68
C PHE A 133 7.41 -1.30 -11.66
N GLN A 134 7.15 -0.53 -10.60
CA GLN A 134 6.20 -0.91 -9.56
C GLN A 134 4.80 -1.16 -10.11
N ALA A 135 4.31 -0.29 -11.02
CA ALA A 135 3.01 -0.50 -11.66
C ALA A 135 2.95 -1.83 -12.43
N SER A 136 4.00 -2.16 -13.20
CA SER A 136 4.06 -3.42 -13.96
C SER A 136 4.16 -4.67 -13.08
N VAL A 137 4.91 -4.57 -11.97
CA VAL A 137 5.07 -5.65 -10.99
C VAL A 137 3.78 -5.91 -10.22
N PHE A 138 3.05 -4.86 -9.85
CA PHE A 138 1.77 -4.99 -9.16
C PHE A 138 0.72 -5.74 -9.98
N GLU A 139 0.66 -5.49 -11.28
CA GLU A 139 -0.23 -6.24 -12.17
C GLU A 139 0.18 -7.72 -12.28
N ALA A 140 1.48 -8.01 -12.27
CA ALA A 140 2.00 -9.37 -12.36
C ALA A 140 1.64 -10.23 -11.13
N PHE A 141 1.48 -9.63 -9.95
CA PHE A 141 1.05 -10.34 -8.74
C PHE A 141 -0.37 -10.93 -8.83
N LEU A 142 -1.20 -10.45 -9.76
CA LEU A 142 -2.55 -11.00 -10.00
C LEU A 142 -2.55 -12.18 -10.98
N LYS A 143 -1.40 -12.52 -11.57
CA LYS A 143 -1.27 -13.59 -12.56
C LYS A 143 -0.79 -14.88 -11.91
N GLY A 144 -1.31 -16.02 -12.39
CA GLY A 144 -0.96 -17.35 -11.89
C GLY A 144 -2.05 -17.96 -10.99
N THR A 145 -2.05 -19.27 -10.90
CA THR A 145 -3.01 -20.03 -10.06
C THR A 145 -2.38 -20.49 -8.74
N THR A 146 -1.06 -20.62 -8.73
CA THR A 146 -0.28 -21.00 -7.55
C THR A 146 0.66 -19.87 -7.12
N LEU A 147 1.12 -19.90 -5.87
CA LEU A 147 2.09 -18.94 -5.36
C LEU A 147 3.40 -18.97 -6.16
N GLU A 148 3.83 -20.16 -6.59
CA GLU A 148 5.03 -20.35 -7.39
C GLU A 148 4.88 -19.72 -8.79
N GLU A 149 3.76 -19.98 -9.47
CA GLU A 149 3.45 -19.33 -10.76
C GLU A 149 3.38 -17.81 -10.64
N CYS A 150 2.78 -17.30 -9.57
CA CYS A 150 2.72 -15.87 -9.28
C CYS A 150 4.12 -15.26 -9.19
N TYR A 151 5.00 -15.84 -8.38
CA TYR A 151 6.38 -15.36 -8.26
C TYR A 151 7.18 -15.51 -9.56
N ASN A 152 6.93 -16.55 -10.35
CA ASN A 152 7.57 -16.70 -11.67
C ASN A 152 7.13 -15.62 -12.67
N ASN A 153 5.85 -15.24 -12.66
CA ASN A 153 5.35 -14.13 -13.48
C ASN A 153 5.98 -12.80 -13.06
N VAL A 154 6.08 -12.56 -11.75
CA VAL A 154 6.73 -11.37 -11.20
C VAL A 154 8.22 -11.34 -11.52
N ALA A 155 8.91 -12.48 -11.40
CA ALA A 155 10.32 -12.63 -11.73
C ALA A 155 10.59 -12.31 -13.20
N THR A 156 9.74 -12.79 -14.11
CA THR A 156 9.86 -12.50 -15.56
C THR A 156 9.80 -11.00 -15.84
N ILE A 157 8.92 -10.25 -15.17
CA ILE A 157 8.87 -8.79 -15.27
C ILE A 157 10.13 -8.16 -14.66
N ALA A 158 10.58 -8.64 -13.50
CA ALA A 158 11.79 -8.14 -12.87
C ALA A 158 13.04 -8.31 -13.74
N ASP A 159 13.19 -9.48 -14.36
CA ASP A 159 14.29 -9.80 -15.27
C ASP A 159 14.25 -8.91 -16.52
N TYR A 160 13.07 -8.69 -17.10
CA TYR A 160 12.90 -7.76 -18.23
C TYR A 160 13.39 -6.33 -17.90
N TRP A 161 13.05 -5.82 -16.72
CA TRP A 161 13.51 -4.49 -16.29
C TRP A 161 15.00 -4.47 -15.95
N LEU A 162 15.54 -5.58 -15.45
CA LEU A 162 16.98 -5.74 -15.22
C LEU A 162 17.75 -5.73 -16.53
N ASP A 163 17.28 -6.44 -17.56
CA ASP A 163 17.90 -6.49 -18.88
C ASP A 163 17.97 -5.09 -19.52
N ILE A 164 16.89 -4.32 -19.43
CA ILE A 164 16.87 -2.90 -19.85
C ILE A 164 17.97 -2.11 -19.13
N LEU A 165 18.05 -2.23 -17.80
CA LEU A 165 19.06 -1.54 -17.03
C LEU A 165 20.48 -1.94 -17.44
N VAL A 166 20.73 -3.23 -17.67
CA VAL A 166 22.02 -3.77 -18.12
C VAL A 166 22.39 -3.22 -19.49
N GLU A 167 21.44 -3.19 -20.42
CA GLU A 167 21.66 -2.67 -21.78
C GLU A 167 22.02 -1.17 -21.75
N TYR A 168 21.37 -0.37 -20.91
CA TYR A 168 21.59 1.09 -20.86
C TYR A 168 22.75 1.53 -19.97
N LEU A 169 23.05 0.83 -18.87
CA LEU A 169 24.07 1.23 -17.90
C LEU A 169 25.36 0.40 -17.98
N GLY A 170 25.31 -0.79 -18.60
CA GLY A 170 26.40 -1.77 -18.63
C GLY A 170 26.43 -2.65 -17.38
N GLU A 171 26.87 -3.90 -17.54
CA GLU A 171 26.92 -4.91 -16.46
C GLU A 171 27.74 -4.48 -15.23
N ASP A 172 28.79 -3.69 -15.46
CA ASP A 172 29.74 -3.31 -14.39
C ASP A 172 29.13 -2.33 -13.39
N VAL A 173 28.12 -1.56 -13.78
CA VAL A 173 27.47 -0.56 -12.93
C VAL A 173 26.44 -1.21 -12.00
N ILE A 174 25.85 -2.34 -12.40
CA ILE A 174 24.72 -3.00 -11.70
C ILE A 174 25.18 -3.94 -10.58
N LYS A 175 26.45 -4.37 -10.59
CA LYS A 175 27.03 -5.26 -9.57
C LYS A 175 27.21 -4.60 -8.21
N ASP A 176 27.21 -3.27 -8.14
CA ASP A 176 27.29 -2.53 -6.88
C ASP A 176 25.93 -2.47 -6.17
N LYS A 177 25.88 -2.95 -4.92
CA LYS A 177 24.67 -3.00 -4.08
C LYS A 177 24.04 -1.62 -3.82
N ASP A 178 24.80 -0.56 -4.04
CA ASP A 178 24.38 0.83 -3.97
C ASP A 178 24.46 1.47 -5.36
N LEU A 179 23.59 1.02 -6.27
CA LEU A 179 23.36 1.70 -7.54
C LEU A 179 22.76 3.09 -7.28
N CYS A 180 23.62 4.04 -6.90
CA CYS A 180 23.30 5.45 -6.85
C CYS A 180 23.26 5.94 -8.29
N CYS A 181 22.10 5.80 -8.92
CA CYS A 181 21.78 6.54 -10.14
C CYS A 181 21.80 8.03 -9.79
N ARG A 182 22.97 8.66 -9.85
CA ARG A 182 23.10 10.10 -9.66
C ARG A 182 22.66 10.74 -10.97
N PHE A 183 21.70 11.66 -10.89
CA PHE A 183 21.21 12.38 -12.06
C PHE A 183 21.65 13.84 -12.00
N VAL A 184 21.85 14.43 -13.17
CA VAL A 184 21.90 15.88 -13.35
C VAL A 184 20.67 16.31 -14.12
N ILE A 185 20.07 17.41 -13.70
CA ILE A 185 18.90 17.96 -14.39
C ILE A 185 19.41 18.84 -15.53
N ALA A 186 19.11 18.42 -16.76
CA ALA A 186 19.43 19.18 -17.96
C ALA A 186 18.71 20.54 -17.95
N TYR A 187 19.38 21.54 -18.50
CA TYR A 187 18.81 22.88 -18.61
C TYR A 187 17.64 22.95 -19.61
N GLY A 188 17.74 22.17 -20.69
CA GLY A 188 16.70 22.04 -21.70
C GLY A 188 16.08 20.63 -21.68
N PRO A 189 14.87 20.46 -22.26
CA PRO A 189 14.00 21.52 -22.78
C PRO A 189 13.21 22.22 -21.65
N ARG A 190 13.20 23.56 -21.63
CA ARG A 190 12.65 24.35 -20.49
C ARG A 190 11.18 24.09 -20.16
N ASN A 191 10.41 23.56 -21.12
CA ASN A 191 8.99 23.27 -20.95
C ASN A 191 8.72 21.83 -20.49
N ALA A 192 9.75 21.00 -20.38
CA ALA A 192 9.63 19.63 -19.88
C ALA A 192 9.77 19.58 -18.36
N SER A 193 9.10 18.60 -17.77
CA SER A 193 9.14 18.36 -16.33
C SER A 193 10.56 18.08 -15.83
N VAL A 194 10.82 18.26 -14.54
CA VAL A 194 12.14 17.98 -13.93
C VAL A 194 12.57 16.53 -14.19
N ILE A 195 11.61 15.63 -14.23
CA ILE A 195 11.81 14.19 -14.45
C ILE A 195 12.29 13.92 -15.88
N GLU A 196 11.64 14.51 -16.88
CA GLU A 196 12.03 14.38 -18.29
C GLU A 196 13.39 15.00 -18.60
N ARG A 197 13.90 15.88 -17.72
CA ARG A 197 15.21 16.50 -17.82
C ARG A 197 16.29 15.77 -17.00
N ALA A 198 15.95 14.70 -16.30
CA ALA A 198 16.92 13.96 -15.50
C ALA A 198 17.82 13.11 -16.41
N ILE A 199 19.11 13.44 -16.46
CA ILE A 199 20.13 12.71 -17.21
C ILE A 199 21.02 11.96 -16.23
N SER A 200 21.20 10.66 -16.44
CA SER A 200 22.09 9.85 -15.61
C SER A 200 23.55 10.31 -15.75
N LEU A 201 24.25 10.48 -14.63
CA LEU A 201 25.68 10.83 -14.62
C LEU A 201 26.55 9.75 -15.28
N ALA A 202 26.07 8.50 -15.34
CA ALA A 202 26.76 7.42 -16.04
C ALA A 202 26.97 7.74 -17.53
N ILE A 203 26.06 8.50 -18.15
CA ILE A 203 26.17 8.84 -19.57
C ILE A 203 27.39 9.72 -19.87
N PHE A 204 27.82 10.53 -18.90
CA PHE A 204 28.98 11.40 -19.05
C PHE A 204 30.30 10.62 -18.97
N GLN A 205 30.28 9.40 -18.43
CA GLN A 205 31.42 8.47 -18.34
C GLN A 205 31.51 7.50 -19.52
N SER A 206 30.45 7.40 -20.33
CA SER A 206 30.40 6.55 -21.53
C SER A 206 31.22 7.10 -22.72
N GLU A 207 31.46 6.27 -23.74
CA GLU A 207 32.16 6.67 -24.97
C GLU A 207 31.51 7.88 -25.65
N GLN A 208 32.34 8.68 -26.34
CA GLN A 208 31.92 9.93 -26.98
C GLN A 208 30.75 9.76 -27.96
N SER A 209 30.74 8.64 -28.70
CA SER A 209 29.70 8.27 -29.66
C SER A 209 28.35 8.06 -28.98
N ILE A 210 28.33 7.23 -27.93
CA ILE A 210 27.16 6.89 -27.11
C ILE A 210 26.63 8.13 -26.40
N ARG A 211 27.52 8.87 -25.73
CA ARG A 211 27.18 10.10 -25.04
C ARG A 211 26.50 11.13 -25.96
N ASN A 212 27.08 11.37 -27.13
CA ASN A 212 26.53 12.34 -28.08
C ASN A 212 25.18 11.88 -28.65
N HIS A 213 24.99 10.58 -28.89
CA HIS A 213 23.73 10.05 -29.38
C HIS A 213 22.57 10.30 -28.41
N TYR A 214 22.80 10.06 -27.11
CA TYR A 214 21.75 10.18 -26.10
C TYR A 214 21.54 11.61 -25.57
N LEU A 215 22.58 12.46 -25.54
CA LEU A 215 22.45 13.85 -25.10
C LEU A 215 21.82 14.79 -26.15
N HIS A 216 21.79 14.37 -27.42
CA HIS A 216 21.20 15.15 -28.52
C HIS A 216 19.77 14.71 -28.89
N ARG A 217 19.19 13.78 -28.13
CA ARG A 217 17.82 13.31 -28.30
C ARG A 217 16.85 14.16 -27.48
#